data_AF-A0A075FMB5-F1
#
_entry.id   AF-A0A075FMB5-F1
#
_cell.length_a   1.000
_cell.length_b   1.000
_cell.length_c   1.000
_cell.angle_alpha   90.00
_cell.angle_beta   90.00
_cell.angle_gamma   90.00
#
_symmetry.space_group_name_H-M   'P 1'
#
loop_
_entity.id
_entity.type
_entity.pdbx_description
1 polymer ?
#
loop_
_entity_poly.entity_id
_entity_poly.type
_entity_poly.pdbx_seq_one_letter_code
_entity_poly.pdbx_strand_id
1 'polypeptide(L)'
;MASFKKITSDQMNQTQKKIRDNVSSMLDFLNQCLGEPNNPNVELSEIYINEMYSIFANAIEEYGKLIYMKSLTLESDNKYEVNYRHKFRDHTTKYHLALTELPKSINDLFEAGFTKMPMNILNVDLDDEGSPTWITFDVDMNTLRKCVSDFRNHIIE
;
A
#
# COMPACT_ATOMS: atom_id res chain seq x y z
N MET A 1 9.60 -14.63 -17.77
CA MET A 1 10.80 -13.79 -18.05
C MET A 1 10.86 -12.64 -17.08
N ALA A 2 11.92 -12.59 -16.27
CA ALA A 2 12.24 -11.42 -15.45
C ALA A 2 12.55 -10.23 -16.38
N SER A 3 12.08 -9.04 -16.02
CA SER A 3 12.33 -7.81 -16.77
C SER A 3 13.17 -6.90 -15.89
N PHE A 4 14.46 -6.84 -16.20
CA PHE A 4 15.40 -5.99 -15.50
C PHE A 4 15.56 -4.65 -16.21
N LYS A 5 15.70 -3.57 -15.43
CA LYS A 5 15.99 -2.23 -15.92
C LYS A 5 17.22 -1.70 -15.20
N LYS A 6 18.17 -1.15 -15.94
CA LYS A 6 19.31 -0.44 -15.36
C LYS A 6 18.99 1.05 -15.22
N ILE A 7 19.17 1.60 -14.02
CA ILE A 7 18.93 3.03 -13.74
C ILE A 7 20.14 3.68 -13.08
N THR A 8 20.33 4.98 -13.29
CA THR A 8 21.39 5.76 -12.64
C THR A 8 21.02 6.14 -11.20
N SER A 9 21.99 6.64 -10.42
CA SER A 9 21.74 7.18 -9.07
C SER A 9 20.74 8.34 -9.06
N ASP A 10 20.77 9.22 -10.06
CA ASP A 10 19.79 10.31 -10.16
C ASP A 10 18.37 9.78 -10.41
N GLN A 11 18.24 8.79 -11.30
CA GLN A 11 16.95 8.15 -11.56
C GLN A 11 16.45 7.37 -10.34
N MET A 12 17.34 6.71 -9.60
CA MET A 12 17.05 6.04 -8.32
C MET A 12 16.49 7.05 -7.32
N ASN A 13 17.21 8.15 -7.07
CA ASN A 13 16.82 9.19 -6.12
C ASN A 13 15.48 9.84 -6.51
N GLN A 14 15.28 10.17 -7.79
CA GLN A 14 14.02 10.73 -8.29
C GLN A 14 12.87 9.74 -8.14
N THR A 15 13.10 8.45 -8.40
CA THR A 15 12.07 7.41 -8.27
C THR A 15 11.69 7.20 -6.80
N GLN A 16 12.66 7.08 -5.90
CA GLN A 16 12.41 6.96 -4.46
C GLN A 16 11.64 8.17 -3.92
N LYS A 17 12.05 9.39 -4.31
CA LYS A 17 11.33 10.61 -3.94
C LYS A 17 9.88 10.59 -4.42
N LYS A 18 9.65 10.27 -5.69
CA LYS A 18 8.29 10.22 -6.26
C LYS A 18 7.41 9.16 -5.58
N ILE A 19 7.96 8.00 -5.24
CA ILE A 19 7.24 6.98 -4.48
C ILE A 19 6.88 7.51 -3.09
N ARG A 20 7.83 8.10 -2.36
CA ARG A 20 7.58 8.69 -1.04
C ARG A 20 6.49 9.76 -1.11
N ASP A 21 6.60 10.71 -2.05
CA ASP A 21 5.63 11.79 -2.25
C ASP A 21 4.22 11.23 -2.54
N ASN A 22 4.12 10.18 -3.35
CA ASN A 22 2.85 9.49 -3.65
C ASN A 22 2.25 8.82 -2.40
N VAL A 23 3.07 8.10 -1.62
CA VAL A 23 2.62 7.44 -0.37
C VAL A 23 2.12 8.50 0.61
N SER A 24 2.89 9.57 0.84
CA SER A 24 2.47 10.69 1.69
C SER A 24 1.15 11.30 1.23
N SER A 25 1.00 11.56 -0.07
CA SER A 25 -0.23 12.15 -0.62
C SER A 25 -1.46 11.27 -0.41
N MET A 26 -1.32 9.94 -0.60
CA MET A 26 -2.41 9.00 -0.35
C MET A 26 -2.79 8.95 1.13
N LEU A 27 -1.80 8.92 2.03
CA LEU A 27 -2.05 8.88 3.46
C LEU A 27 -2.63 10.20 3.99
N ASP A 28 -2.19 11.34 3.46
CA ASP A 28 -2.75 12.66 3.80
C ASP A 28 -4.21 12.78 3.35
N PHE A 29 -4.53 12.30 2.14
CA PHE A 29 -5.90 12.21 1.66
C PHE A 29 -6.75 11.34 2.59
N LEU A 30 -6.27 10.13 2.93
CA LEU A 30 -6.98 9.24 3.85
C LEU A 30 -7.19 9.88 5.22
N ASN A 31 -6.18 10.56 5.77
CA ASN A 31 -6.30 11.26 7.04
C ASN A 31 -7.32 12.39 6.99
N GLN A 32 -7.37 13.15 5.89
CA GLN A 32 -8.38 14.19 5.68
C GLN A 32 -9.80 13.62 5.62
N CYS A 33 -9.98 12.46 4.99
CA CYS A 33 -11.31 11.87 4.87
C CYS A 33 -11.75 11.13 6.15
N LEU A 34 -10.84 10.40 6.79
CA LEU A 34 -11.15 9.58 7.97
C LEU A 34 -11.21 10.41 9.28
N GLY A 35 -10.45 11.49 9.35
CA GLY A 35 -10.14 12.19 10.60
C GLY A 35 -9.06 11.46 11.43
N GLU A 36 -8.60 12.10 12.50
CA GLU A 36 -7.63 11.50 13.41
C GLU A 36 -8.31 10.51 14.37
N PRO A 37 -7.56 9.54 14.96
CA PRO A 37 -8.13 8.60 15.91
C PRO A 37 -8.91 9.26 17.07
N ASN A 38 -8.45 10.42 17.53
CA ASN A 38 -9.07 11.18 18.63
C ASN A 38 -10.09 12.23 18.17
N ASN A 39 -10.20 12.47 16.86
CA ASN A 39 -11.13 13.43 16.27
C ASN A 39 -11.64 12.90 14.92
N PRO A 40 -12.49 11.86 14.93
CA PRO A 40 -12.94 11.20 13.71
C PRO A 40 -13.93 12.06 12.93
N ASN A 41 -13.89 11.98 11.60
CA ASN A 41 -14.97 12.53 10.76
C ASN A 41 -16.22 11.66 10.91
N VAL A 42 -17.36 12.29 11.21
CA VAL A 42 -18.57 11.61 11.73
C VAL A 42 -19.46 11.03 10.62
N GLU A 43 -19.26 11.40 9.35
CA GLU A 43 -20.12 10.95 8.24
C GLU A 43 -19.30 10.42 7.06
N LEU A 44 -19.20 9.09 6.94
CA LEU A 44 -18.76 8.40 5.73
C LEU A 44 -19.72 7.23 5.48
N SER A 45 -20.33 7.16 4.30
CA SER A 45 -21.09 5.98 3.88
C SER A 45 -20.17 4.77 3.65
N GLU A 46 -20.71 3.55 3.70
CA GLU A 46 -19.95 2.30 3.50
C GLU A 46 -19.17 2.24 2.18
N ILE A 47 -19.69 2.85 1.11
CA ILE A 47 -18.99 2.94 -0.19
C ILE A 47 -17.65 3.68 -0.05
N TYR A 48 -17.59 4.72 0.78
CA TYR A 48 -16.34 5.44 1.02
C TYR A 48 -15.32 4.63 1.84
N ILE A 49 -15.76 3.69 2.68
CA ILE A 49 -14.86 2.83 3.47
C ILE A 49 -14.04 1.92 2.55
N ASN A 50 -14.73 1.31 1.60
CA ASN A 50 -14.14 0.45 0.58
C ASN A 50 -13.15 1.22 -0.32
N GLU A 51 -13.49 2.43 -0.74
CA GLU A 51 -12.56 3.28 -1.51
C GLU A 51 -11.33 3.66 -0.68
N MET A 52 -11.50 4.00 0.59
CA MET A 52 -10.39 4.33 1.49
C MET A 52 -9.45 3.15 1.73
N TYR A 53 -10.00 1.95 1.90
CA TYR A 53 -9.19 0.74 2.03
C TYR A 53 -8.39 0.46 0.75
N SER A 54 -8.94 0.74 -0.44
CA SER A 54 -8.22 0.60 -1.72
C SER A 54 -7.01 1.52 -1.77
N ILE A 55 -7.21 2.79 -1.41
CA ILE A 55 -6.14 3.79 -1.41
C ILE A 55 -5.07 3.41 -0.37
N PHE A 56 -5.49 2.90 0.79
CA PHE A 56 -4.58 2.44 1.84
C PHE A 56 -3.74 1.25 1.38
N ALA A 57 -4.36 0.24 0.76
CA ALA A 57 -3.65 -0.90 0.19
C ALA A 57 -2.64 -0.47 -0.88
N ASN A 58 -3.03 0.49 -1.74
CA ASN A 58 -2.12 1.04 -2.75
C ASN A 58 -0.94 1.80 -2.13
N ALA A 59 -1.15 2.53 -1.03
CA ALA A 59 -0.06 3.17 -0.28
C ALA A 59 0.95 2.15 0.26
N ILE A 60 0.47 1.01 0.79
CA ILE A 60 1.33 -0.09 1.24
C ILE A 60 2.13 -0.66 0.06
N GLU A 61 1.50 -0.91 -1.08
CA GLU A 61 2.18 -1.43 -2.27
C GLU A 61 3.26 -0.48 -2.81
N GLU A 62 2.97 0.83 -2.88
CA GLU A 62 3.96 1.82 -3.29
C GLU A 62 5.13 1.85 -2.31
N TYR A 63 4.88 1.77 -1.00
CA TYR A 63 5.94 1.69 0.01
C TYR A 63 6.78 0.41 -0.11
N GLY A 64 6.18 -0.71 -0.48
CA GLY A 64 6.91 -1.93 -0.83
C GLY A 64 7.94 -1.74 -1.95
N LYS A 65 7.61 -0.93 -2.96
CA LYS A 65 8.58 -0.54 -4.00
C LYS A 65 9.72 0.30 -3.41
N LEU A 66 9.42 1.21 -2.48
CA LEU A 66 10.43 2.03 -1.81
C LEU A 66 11.42 1.17 -1.03
N ILE A 67 10.95 0.20 -0.25
CA ILE A 67 11.81 -0.75 0.48
C ILE A 67 12.71 -1.50 -0.49
N TYR A 68 12.13 -2.05 -1.57
CA TYR A 68 12.92 -2.74 -2.57
C TYR A 68 14.02 -1.84 -3.15
N MET A 69 13.67 -0.60 -3.51
CA MET A 69 14.63 0.36 -4.08
C MET A 69 15.75 0.70 -3.10
N LYS A 70 15.45 0.81 -1.80
CA LYS A 70 16.46 1.01 -0.75
C LYS A 70 17.38 -0.19 -0.55
N SER A 71 16.90 -1.41 -0.84
CA SER A 71 17.71 -2.63 -0.72
C SER A 71 18.69 -2.86 -1.88
N LEU A 72 18.59 -2.10 -2.97
CA LEU A 72 19.42 -2.30 -4.14
C LEU A 72 20.83 -1.75 -3.92
N THR A 73 21.83 -2.53 -4.33
CA THR A 73 23.24 -2.14 -4.34
C THR A 73 23.62 -1.57 -5.70
N LEU A 74 24.54 -0.61 -5.71
CA LEU A 74 25.09 -0.05 -6.94
C LEU A 74 26.03 -1.07 -7.59
N GLU A 75 25.81 -1.37 -8.86
CA GLU A 75 26.64 -2.27 -9.66
C GLU A 75 27.96 -1.59 -10.10
N SER A 76 28.91 -2.39 -10.58
CA SER A 76 30.22 -1.91 -11.02
C SER A 76 30.17 -0.91 -12.19
N ASP A 77 29.05 -0.83 -12.94
CA ASP A 77 28.83 0.12 -14.03
C ASP A 77 28.14 1.43 -13.57
N ASN A 78 28.12 1.70 -12.24
CA ASN A 78 27.46 2.84 -11.61
C ASN A 78 25.94 2.90 -11.91
N LYS A 79 25.29 1.75 -12.04
CA LYS A 79 23.84 1.65 -12.20
C LYS A 79 23.25 0.69 -11.17
N TYR A 80 21.96 0.81 -10.94
CA TYR A 80 21.19 -0.15 -10.17
C TYR A 80 20.43 -1.06 -11.12
N GLU A 81 20.42 -2.36 -10.85
CA GLU A 81 19.60 -3.32 -11.58
C GLU A 81 18.25 -3.55 -10.87
N VAL A 82 17.17 -3.12 -11.53
CA VAL A 82 15.81 -3.15 -10.99
C VAL A 82 15.03 -4.28 -11.64
N ASN A 83 14.61 -5.28 -10.87
CA ASN A 83 13.67 -6.32 -11.31
C ASN A 83 12.25 -5.75 -11.40
N TYR A 84 12.02 -4.96 -12.43
CA TYR A 84 10.82 -4.16 -12.61
C TYR A 84 9.55 -5.01 -12.65
N ARG A 85 9.51 -6.12 -13.39
CA ARG A 85 8.28 -6.92 -13.48
C ARG A 85 7.87 -7.50 -12.13
N HIS A 86 8.82 -8.05 -11.37
CA HIS A 86 8.51 -8.75 -10.13
C HIS A 86 8.38 -7.79 -8.93
N LYS A 87 9.13 -6.69 -8.89
CA LYS A 87 9.15 -5.81 -7.71
C LYS A 87 8.32 -4.54 -7.87
N PHE A 88 7.92 -4.17 -9.09
CA PHE A 88 7.07 -3.00 -9.35
C PHE A 88 5.65 -3.34 -9.83
N ARG A 89 5.44 -4.51 -10.45
CA ARG A 89 4.10 -4.89 -10.97
C ARG A 89 3.41 -5.97 -10.16
N ASP A 90 4.16 -6.85 -9.51
CA ASP A 90 3.57 -7.90 -8.70
C ASP A 90 3.07 -7.33 -7.37
N HIS A 91 1.75 -7.35 -7.19
CA HIS A 91 1.08 -6.77 -6.03
C HIS A 91 1.46 -7.47 -4.73
N THR A 92 1.36 -8.79 -4.72
CA THR A 92 1.74 -9.65 -3.60
C THR A 92 3.15 -9.37 -3.14
N THR A 93 4.12 -9.29 -4.06
CA THR A 93 5.53 -9.06 -3.72
C THR A 93 5.75 -7.68 -3.11
N LYS A 94 5.16 -6.62 -3.69
CA LYS A 94 5.26 -5.26 -3.12
C LYS A 94 4.72 -5.24 -1.69
N TYR A 95 3.56 -5.85 -1.49
CA TYR A 95 2.88 -5.89 -0.21
C TYR A 95 3.70 -6.59 0.87
N HIS A 96 4.18 -7.80 0.58
CA HIS A 96 5.01 -8.56 1.53
C HIS A 96 6.28 -7.82 1.90
N LEU A 97 6.91 -7.12 0.95
CA LEU A 97 8.07 -6.27 1.26
C LEU A 97 7.68 -5.14 2.21
N ALA A 98 6.58 -4.44 1.96
CA ALA A 98 6.07 -3.37 2.83
C ALA A 98 5.89 -3.85 4.28
N LEU A 99 5.20 -4.98 4.45
CA LEU A 99 4.89 -5.54 5.77
C LEU A 99 6.13 -5.90 6.62
N THR A 100 7.29 -6.13 6.00
CA THR A 100 8.54 -6.38 6.77
C THR A 100 9.02 -5.19 7.58
N GLU A 101 8.65 -3.97 7.18
CA GLU A 101 9.12 -2.72 7.80
C GLU A 101 7.98 -1.92 8.43
N LEU A 102 6.72 -2.21 8.09
CA LEU A 102 5.58 -1.42 8.53
C LEU A 102 5.18 -1.69 9.99
N PRO A 103 4.55 -0.69 10.67
CA PRO A 103 4.06 -0.83 12.04
C PRO A 103 3.19 -2.07 12.26
N LYS A 104 3.25 -2.61 13.49
CA LYS A 104 2.51 -3.81 13.88
C LYS A 104 0.99 -3.67 13.66
N SER A 105 0.41 -2.49 13.88
CA SER A 105 -1.02 -2.24 13.64
C SER A 105 -1.46 -2.57 12.22
N ILE A 106 -0.59 -2.35 11.24
CA ILE A 106 -0.82 -2.69 9.84
C ILE A 106 -0.66 -4.20 9.67
N ASN A 107 0.42 -4.79 10.19
CA ASN A 107 0.63 -6.24 10.11
C ASN A 107 -0.54 -7.06 10.72
N ASP A 108 -1.05 -6.66 11.88
CA ASP A 108 -2.17 -7.33 12.57
C ASP A 108 -3.46 -7.28 11.72
N LEU A 109 -3.68 -6.21 10.94
CA LEU A 109 -4.80 -6.10 10.01
C LEU A 109 -4.73 -7.12 8.86
N PHE A 110 -3.53 -7.61 8.55
CA PHE A 110 -3.25 -8.51 7.43
C PHE A 110 -2.79 -9.91 7.86
N GLU A 111 -2.77 -10.22 9.16
CA GLU A 111 -2.29 -11.50 9.72
C GLU A 111 -3.06 -12.74 9.21
N ALA A 112 -4.29 -12.58 8.69
CA ALA A 112 -5.06 -13.66 8.07
C ALA A 112 -4.63 -14.01 6.63
N GLY A 113 -3.60 -13.34 6.10
CA GLY A 113 -3.06 -13.59 4.77
C GLY A 113 -3.74 -12.78 3.68
N PHE A 114 -2.94 -12.43 2.67
CA PHE A 114 -3.31 -11.74 1.43
C PHE A 114 -4.40 -12.44 0.60
N THR A 115 -4.94 -13.58 1.05
CA THR A 115 -5.91 -14.41 0.33
C THR A 115 -7.27 -13.74 0.15
N LYS A 116 -7.54 -12.60 0.82
CA LYS A 116 -8.81 -11.87 0.74
C LYS A 116 -8.72 -10.47 0.14
N MET A 117 -7.61 -10.10 -0.52
CA MET A 117 -7.55 -8.84 -1.27
C MET A 117 -7.77 -9.07 -2.77
N PRO A 118 -8.99 -8.87 -3.28
CA PRO A 118 -9.18 -8.59 -4.68
C PRO A 118 -8.61 -7.20 -4.94
N MET A 119 -7.68 -7.13 -5.89
CA MET A 119 -6.92 -5.93 -6.25
C MET A 119 -7.75 -4.84 -6.95
N ASN A 120 -9.03 -4.73 -6.60
CA ASN A 120 -9.98 -3.70 -6.99
C ASN A 120 -11.21 -3.92 -6.10
N ILE A 121 -11.45 -3.03 -5.16
CA ILE A 121 -12.60 -3.13 -4.23
C ILE A 121 -13.93 -2.82 -4.93
N LEU A 122 -13.84 -2.33 -6.17
CA LEU A 122 -14.95 -2.24 -7.12
C LEU A 122 -15.19 -3.55 -7.88
N ASN A 123 -14.45 -4.62 -7.59
CA ASN A 123 -14.78 -5.92 -8.15
C ASN A 123 -16.06 -6.45 -7.51
N VAL A 124 -16.81 -7.18 -8.32
CA VAL A 124 -17.97 -7.96 -7.89
C VAL A 124 -17.46 -9.38 -7.61
N ASP A 125 -17.83 -9.92 -6.46
CA ASP A 125 -17.65 -11.32 -6.09
C ASP A 125 -18.96 -12.10 -6.27
N LEU A 126 -18.92 -13.41 -6.07
CA LEU A 126 -20.10 -14.26 -5.99
C LEU A 126 -20.25 -14.74 -4.56
N ASP A 127 -21.47 -14.63 -4.02
CA ASP A 127 -21.78 -15.25 -2.72
C ASP A 127 -21.87 -16.79 -2.83
N ASP A 128 -22.15 -17.45 -1.70
CA ASP A 128 -22.26 -18.92 -1.63
C ASP A 128 -23.37 -19.50 -2.54
N GLU A 129 -24.31 -18.65 -3.00
CA GLU A 129 -25.40 -19.00 -3.91
C GLU A 129 -25.06 -18.66 -5.37
N GLY A 130 -23.89 -18.06 -5.64
CA GLY A 130 -23.47 -17.63 -6.97
C GLY A 130 -24.07 -16.29 -7.42
N SER A 131 -24.66 -15.52 -6.51
CA SER A 131 -25.20 -14.19 -6.81
C SER A 131 -24.12 -13.11 -6.72
N PRO A 132 -24.16 -12.07 -7.57
CA PRO A 132 -23.18 -10.99 -7.53
C PRO A 132 -23.29 -10.21 -6.23
N THR A 133 -22.18 -10.08 -5.52
CA THR A 133 -22.05 -9.31 -4.28
C THR A 133 -20.85 -8.39 -4.35
N TRP A 134 -20.85 -7.32 -3.54
CA TRP A 134 -19.66 -6.51 -3.36
C TRP A 134 -18.68 -7.23 -2.45
N ILE A 135 -17.40 -7.03 -2.69
CA ILE A 135 -16.38 -7.48 -1.74
C ILE A 135 -16.50 -6.59 -0.49
N THR A 136 -16.89 -7.21 0.62
CA THR A 136 -16.97 -6.55 1.91
C THR A 136 -15.70 -6.85 2.70
N PHE A 137 -15.08 -5.79 3.22
CA PHE A 137 -13.97 -5.92 4.17
C PHE A 137 -14.50 -5.68 5.56
N ASP A 138 -14.30 -6.66 6.45
CA ASP A 138 -14.61 -6.52 7.87
C ASP A 138 -13.48 -5.76 8.58
N VAL A 139 -13.25 -4.52 8.14
CA VAL A 139 -12.30 -3.61 8.74
C VAL A 139 -13.08 -2.44 9.31
N ASP A 140 -13.10 -2.34 10.63
CA ASP A 140 -13.72 -1.21 11.28
C ASP A 140 -12.92 0.08 11.03
N MET A 141 -13.64 1.19 10.97
CA MET A 141 -13.07 2.50 10.62
C MET A 141 -12.03 3.01 11.62
N ASN A 142 -12.11 2.60 12.89
CA ASN A 142 -11.13 3.02 13.89
C ASN A 142 -9.80 2.29 13.69
N THR A 143 -9.86 1.01 13.31
CA THR A 143 -8.68 0.25 12.91
C THR A 143 -8.01 0.86 11.67
N LEU A 144 -8.79 1.20 10.63
CA LEU A 144 -8.24 1.85 9.44
C LEU A 144 -7.61 3.22 9.77
N ARG A 145 -8.29 4.06 10.58
CA ARG A 145 -7.74 5.34 11.07
C ARG A 145 -6.41 5.18 11.78
N LYS A 146 -6.32 4.21 12.70
CA LYS A 146 -5.09 3.92 13.42
C LYS A 146 -3.97 3.50 12.46
N CYS A 147 -4.27 2.60 11.52
CA CYS A 147 -3.30 2.15 10.54
C CYS A 147 -2.79 3.29 9.66
N VAL A 148 -3.68 4.18 9.20
CA VAL A 148 -3.28 5.38 8.43
C VAL A 148 -2.40 6.30 9.27
N SER A 149 -2.78 6.58 10.51
CA SER A 149 -1.99 7.43 11.42
C SER A 149 -0.60 6.85 11.70
N ASP A 150 -0.53 5.57 12.05
CA ASP A 150 0.73 4.87 12.33
C ASP A 150 1.63 4.84 11.09
N PHE A 151 1.06 4.58 9.90
CA PHE A 151 1.82 4.61 8.65
C PHE A 151 2.36 6.02 8.34
N ARG A 152 1.56 7.08 8.54
CA ARG A 152 2.01 8.46 8.34
C ARG A 152 3.20 8.79 9.23
N ASN A 153 3.14 8.43 10.50
CA ASN A 153 4.24 8.67 11.43
C ASN A 153 5.50 7.91 11.02
N HIS A 154 5.35 6.63 10.61
CA HIS A 154 6.46 5.78 10.16
C HIS A 154 7.20 6.31 8.93
N ILE A 155 6.53 6.98 7.99
CA ILE A 155 7.19 7.49 6.78
C ILE A 155 7.83 8.88 6.94
N ILE A 156 7.47 9.60 8.01
CA ILE A 156 8.01 10.92 8.34
C ILE A 156 9.35 10.79 9.09
N GLU A 157 9.53 9.69 9.84
CA GLU A 157 10.80 9.27 10.46
C GLU A 157 11.85 8.82 9.42
#